data_AF-A0AAD4LM12-F1
#
_entry.id   AF-A0AAD4LM12-F1
#
_cell.length_a   1.000
_cell.length_b   1.000
_cell.length_c   1.000
_cell.angle_alpha   90.00
_cell.angle_beta   90.00
_cell.angle_gamma   90.00
#
_symmetry.space_group_name_H-M   'P 1'
#
loop_
_entity.id
_entity.type
_entity.pdbx_description
1 polymer ?
#
loop_
_entity_poly.entity_id
_entity_poly.type
_entity_poly.pdbx_seq_one_letter_code
_entity_poly.pdbx_strand_id
1 'polypeptide(L)'
;MQVRAPPITSGSMEVANDTLIAALSISVYDYVVTLPAEYRFYRAFYRNSYRLSMNLVLFVLIRYVSILVLVLGAIGFWSTISPDSCRRFYLLPISARVIQSMVSQAILGWRTYCVSRKNSTVGIVLLSSYIIAAVFQWVASIYHRDHVTVGGTCGAATTQPTHFFSPWLFYLAAMLYDFLTLTISMGYLFKYVPSCEDVSHHQLAKVSRVDEYAVG
;
A
#
# COMPACT_ATOMS: atom_id res chain seq x y z
N MET A 1 -20.08 -8.84 27.47
CA MET A 1 -20.08 -7.56 28.21
C MET A 1 -19.94 -6.46 27.18
N GLN A 2 -20.96 -5.62 27.02
CA GLN A 2 -20.99 -4.54 26.03
C GLN A 2 -20.33 -3.31 26.69
N VAL A 3 -19.07 -3.07 26.40
CA VAL A 3 -18.34 -1.93 26.97
C VAL A 3 -18.84 -0.67 26.29
N ARG A 4 -19.50 0.20 27.06
CA ARG A 4 -19.98 1.51 26.61
C ARG A 4 -18.76 2.38 26.30
N ALA A 5 -18.53 2.66 25.02
CA ALA A 5 -17.55 3.64 24.59
C ALA A 5 -17.85 5.01 25.24
N PRO A 6 -16.82 5.84 25.49
CA PRO A 6 -17.04 7.22 25.92
C PRO A 6 -17.94 7.95 24.91
N PRO A 7 -18.79 8.88 25.36
CA PRO A 7 -19.66 9.63 24.47
C PRO A 7 -18.81 10.37 23.44
N ILE A 8 -18.92 9.95 22.17
CA ILE A 8 -18.28 10.62 21.05
C ILE A 8 -18.96 11.99 20.92
N THR A 9 -18.20 13.06 21.13
CA THR A 9 -18.68 14.44 20.92
C THR A 9 -19.07 14.63 19.46
N SER A 10 -20.08 15.45 19.18
CA SER A 10 -20.57 15.74 17.82
C SER A 10 -19.43 16.05 16.84
N GLY A 11 -18.43 16.81 17.27
CA GLY A 11 -17.26 17.14 16.44
C GLY A 11 -16.42 15.94 15.99
N SER A 12 -16.37 14.84 16.75
CA SER A 12 -15.61 13.65 16.33
C SER A 12 -16.30 12.86 15.21
N MET A 13 -17.64 12.92 15.14
CA MET A 13 -18.41 12.29 14.06
C MET A 13 -18.35 13.12 12.77
N GLU A 14 -18.35 14.46 12.88
CA GLU A 14 -18.16 15.36 11.75
C GLU A 14 -16.79 15.18 11.10
N VAL A 15 -15.72 15.17 11.89
CA VAL A 15 -14.35 14.93 11.39
C VAL A 15 -14.23 13.58 10.68
N ALA A 16 -14.85 12.52 11.23
CA ALA A 16 -14.84 11.20 10.61
C ALA A 16 -15.56 11.20 9.24
N ASN A 17 -16.70 11.87 9.15
CA ASN A 17 -17.46 12.01 7.91
C ASN A 17 -16.66 12.78 6.84
N ASP A 18 -16.09 13.93 7.21
CA ASP A 18 -15.30 14.75 6.29
C ASP A 18 -14.07 14.00 5.77
N THR A 19 -13.41 13.25 6.65
CA THR A 19 -12.24 12.43 6.28
C THR A 19 -12.63 11.31 5.31
N LEU A 20 -13.80 10.69 5.51
CA LEU A 20 -14.28 9.62 4.64
C LEU A 20 -14.67 10.16 3.26
N ILE A 21 -15.33 11.33 3.20
CA ILE A 21 -15.66 12.01 1.95
C ILE A 21 -14.39 12.42 1.21
N ALA A 22 -13.40 12.98 1.91
CA ALA A 22 -12.11 13.34 1.32
C ALA A 22 -11.39 12.10 0.76
N ALA A 23 -11.35 11.00 1.51
CA ALA A 23 -10.73 9.75 1.07
C ALA A 23 -11.44 9.15 -0.17
N LEU A 24 -12.77 9.20 -0.22
CA LEU A 24 -13.55 8.77 -1.38
C LEU A 24 -13.26 9.63 -2.61
N SER A 25 -13.19 10.96 -2.44
CA SER A 25 -12.85 11.89 -3.52
C SER A 25 -11.48 11.60 -4.11
N ILE A 26 -10.45 11.45 -3.26
CA ILE A 26 -9.09 11.11 -3.69
C ILE A 26 -9.08 9.76 -4.41
N SER A 27 -9.75 8.75 -3.87
CA SER A 27 -9.78 7.44 -4.51
C SER A 27 -10.49 7.45 -5.86
N VAL A 28 -11.55 8.24 -6.04
CA VAL A 28 -12.23 8.40 -7.33
C VAL A 28 -11.32 9.13 -8.31
N TYR A 29 -10.64 10.18 -7.87
CA TYR A 29 -9.68 10.91 -8.69
C TYR A 29 -8.56 9.98 -9.18
N ASP A 30 -7.92 9.24 -8.28
CA ASP A 30 -6.88 8.27 -8.62
C ASP A 30 -7.41 7.19 -9.59
N TYR A 31 -8.65 6.74 -9.39
CA TYR A 31 -9.32 5.78 -10.27
C TYR A 31 -9.48 6.34 -11.70
N VAL A 32 -9.96 7.58 -11.84
CA VAL A 32 -10.17 8.20 -13.15
C VAL A 32 -8.85 8.42 -13.88
N VAL A 33 -7.81 8.89 -13.19
CA VAL A 33 -6.50 9.17 -13.81
C VAL A 33 -5.77 7.90 -14.24
N THR A 34 -5.93 6.80 -13.49
CA THR A 34 -5.23 5.53 -13.80
C THR A 34 -5.93 4.66 -14.85
N LEU A 35 -7.23 4.86 -15.06
CA LEU A 35 -8.06 4.15 -16.05
C LEU A 35 -7.49 4.14 -17.49
N PRO A 36 -7.02 5.27 -18.07
CA PRO A 36 -6.47 5.27 -19.43
C PRO A 36 -5.18 4.46 -19.55
N ALA A 37 -4.35 4.41 -18.50
CA ALA A 37 -3.15 3.58 -18.49
C ALA A 37 -3.50 2.09 -18.49
N GLU A 38 -4.45 1.69 -17.65
CA GLU A 38 -4.99 0.32 -17.60
C GLU A 38 -5.59 -0.08 -18.95
N TYR A 39 -6.44 0.77 -19.54
CA TYR A 39 -7.05 0.51 -20.84
C TYR A 39 -6.00 0.33 -21.94
N ARG A 40 -4.94 1.14 -21.95
CA ARG A 40 -3.82 0.98 -22.90
C ARG A 40 -3.10 -0.36 -22.73
N PHE A 41 -2.88 -0.81 -21.49
CA PHE A 41 -2.28 -2.12 -21.23
C PHE A 41 -3.20 -3.29 -21.57
N TYR A 42 -4.50 -3.19 -21.26
CA TYR A 42 -5.50 -4.20 -21.65
C TYR A 42 -5.62 -4.31 -23.18
N ARG A 43 -5.58 -3.18 -23.89
CA ARG A 43 -5.60 -3.18 -25.37
C ARG A 43 -4.32 -3.78 -25.96
N ALA A 44 -3.16 -3.50 -25.37
CA ALA A 44 -1.89 -4.12 -25.78
C ALA A 44 -1.87 -5.64 -25.47
N PHE A 45 -2.47 -6.05 -24.35
CA PHE A 45 -2.63 -7.44 -23.93
C PHE A 45 -3.51 -8.24 -24.89
N TYR A 46 -4.67 -7.70 -25.29
CA TYR A 46 -5.59 -8.33 -26.24
C TYR A 46 -4.93 -8.62 -27.60
N ARG A 47 -3.94 -7.80 -27.98
CA ARG A 47 -3.27 -7.92 -29.29
C ARG A 47 -2.08 -8.88 -29.30
N ASN A 48 -1.45 -9.17 -28.16
CA ASN A 48 -0.14 -9.85 -28.14
C ASN A 48 0.04 -10.88 -27.01
N SER A 49 -1.02 -11.65 -26.72
CA SER A 49 -1.10 -12.85 -25.86
C SER A 49 0.12 -13.25 -24.98
N TYR A 50 -0.17 -13.43 -23.68
CA TYR A 50 0.49 -14.30 -22.68
C TYR A 50 1.68 -13.85 -21.83
N ARG A 51 2.21 -12.63 -21.93
CA ARG A 51 3.10 -12.12 -20.87
C ARG A 51 2.32 -11.27 -19.88
N LEU A 52 1.60 -11.94 -18.98
CA LEU A 52 1.08 -11.35 -17.75
C LEU A 52 2.27 -10.76 -16.98
N SER A 53 2.51 -9.46 -17.17
CA SER A 53 3.46 -8.73 -16.36
C SER A 53 2.91 -8.73 -14.94
N MET A 54 3.59 -9.39 -14.02
CA MET A 54 3.22 -9.48 -12.61
C MET A 54 2.85 -8.10 -12.02
N ASN A 55 3.50 -7.04 -12.52
CA ASN A 55 3.18 -5.63 -12.24
C ASN A 55 1.72 -5.26 -12.52
N LEU A 56 1.13 -5.73 -13.62
CA LEU A 56 -0.26 -5.44 -13.99
C LEU A 56 -1.23 -6.12 -13.01
N VAL A 57 -0.97 -7.38 -12.66
CA VAL A 57 -1.80 -8.14 -11.71
C VAL A 57 -1.79 -7.46 -10.34
N LEU A 58 -0.60 -7.10 -9.86
CA LEU A 58 -0.42 -6.39 -8.59
C LEU A 58 -1.11 -5.02 -8.60
N PHE A 59 -1.03 -4.28 -9.72
CA PHE A 59 -1.68 -2.99 -9.89
C PHE A 59 -3.21 -3.07 -9.90
N VAL A 60 -3.76 -4.05 -10.61
CA VAL A 60 -5.20 -4.35 -10.60
C VAL A 60 -5.63 -4.72 -9.18
N LEU A 61 -4.88 -5.59 -8.51
CA LEU A 61 -5.21 -6.07 -7.17
C LEU A 61 -5.30 -4.93 -6.14
N ILE A 62 -4.34 -3.99 -6.11
CA ILE A 62 -4.38 -2.87 -5.16
C ILE A 62 -5.60 -1.97 -5.40
N ARG A 63 -5.97 -1.77 -6.66
CA ARG A 63 -7.10 -0.92 -7.05
C ARG A 63 -8.43 -1.49 -6.54
N TYR A 64 -8.70 -2.76 -6.82
CA TYR A 64 -9.93 -3.42 -6.39
C TYR A 64 -10.01 -3.57 -4.87
N VAL A 65 -8.89 -3.90 -4.21
CA VAL A 65 -8.85 -4.00 -2.75
C VAL A 65 -9.07 -2.63 -2.09
N SER A 66 -8.53 -1.54 -2.64
CA SER A 66 -8.72 -0.19 -2.10
C SER A 66 -10.19 0.24 -2.19
N ILE A 67 -10.86 -0.03 -3.31
CA ILE A 67 -12.30 0.22 -3.46
C ILE A 67 -13.09 -0.58 -2.44
N LEU A 68 -12.75 -1.86 -2.26
CA LEU A 68 -13.40 -2.72 -1.26
C LEU A 68 -13.25 -2.16 0.17
N VAL A 69 -12.05 -1.69 0.54
CA VAL A 69 -11.81 -1.08 1.86
C VAL A 69 -12.67 0.15 2.08
N LEU A 70 -12.77 1.02 1.06
CA LEU A 70 -13.59 2.23 1.14
C LEU A 70 -15.07 1.92 1.22
N VAL A 71 -15.56 0.96 0.42
CA VAL A 71 -16.96 0.52 0.44
C VAL A 71 -17.32 -0.12 1.79
N LEU A 72 -16.45 -0.96 2.34
CA LEU A 72 -16.67 -1.54 3.67
C LEU A 72 -16.66 -0.48 4.77
N GLY A 73 -15.80 0.54 4.66
CA GLY A 73 -15.79 1.69 5.58
C GLY A 73 -17.05 2.54 5.49
N ALA A 74 -17.50 2.83 4.27
CA ALA A 74 -18.73 3.55 3.96
C ALA A 74 -19.97 2.82 4.49
N ILE A 75 -20.07 1.51 4.24
CA ILE A 75 -21.17 0.68 4.75
C ILE A 75 -21.16 0.67 6.28
N GLY A 76 -20.01 0.48 6.92
CA GLY A 76 -19.91 0.47 8.39
C GLY A 76 -20.31 1.80 9.05
N PHE A 77 -20.16 2.92 8.33
CA PHE A 77 -20.50 4.26 8.80
C PHE A 77 -21.97 4.65 8.50
N TRP A 78 -22.49 4.33 7.32
CA TRP A 78 -23.82 4.79 6.90
C TRP A 78 -24.95 3.79 7.11
N SER A 79 -24.66 2.50 7.26
CA SER A 79 -25.73 1.52 7.52
C SER A 79 -26.01 1.41 9.02
N THR A 80 -27.28 1.51 9.39
CA THR A 80 -27.78 1.21 10.74
C THR A 80 -27.76 -0.30 10.95
N ILE A 81 -26.59 -0.85 11.26
CA ILE A 81 -26.38 -2.29 11.39
C ILE A 81 -26.91 -2.78 12.76
N SER A 82 -27.74 -3.83 12.74
CA SER A 82 -28.16 -4.55 13.94
C SER A 82 -26.95 -5.09 14.73
N PRO A 83 -26.95 -5.05 16.08
CA PRO A 83 -25.81 -5.47 16.90
C PRO A 83 -25.29 -6.90 16.60
N ASP A 84 -26.15 -7.82 16.19
CA ASP A 84 -25.75 -9.20 15.83
C ASP A 84 -24.98 -9.26 14.50
N SER A 85 -25.37 -8.44 13.52
CA SER A 85 -24.64 -8.32 12.26
C SER A 85 -23.30 -7.61 12.47
N CYS A 86 -23.25 -6.61 13.35
CA CYS A 86 -22.00 -5.91 13.68
C CYS A 86 -20.91 -6.88 14.20
N ARG A 87 -21.28 -7.89 15.00
CA ARG A 87 -20.33 -8.90 15.50
C ARG A 87 -19.69 -9.76 14.41
N ARG A 88 -20.31 -9.88 13.22
CA ARG A 88 -19.71 -10.58 12.07
C ARG A 88 -18.99 -9.63 11.13
N PHE A 89 -19.49 -8.40 11.00
CA PHE A 89 -18.96 -7.41 10.05
C PHE A 89 -17.78 -6.58 10.57
N TYR A 90 -17.53 -6.50 11.89
CA TYR A 90 -16.48 -5.60 12.40
C TYR A 90 -15.05 -5.99 11.98
N LEU A 91 -14.78 -7.28 11.68
CA LEU A 91 -13.46 -7.77 11.24
C LEU A 91 -13.21 -7.58 9.73
N LEU A 92 -14.27 -7.45 8.93
CA LEU A 92 -14.17 -7.25 7.47
C LEU A 92 -13.40 -5.98 7.08
N PRO A 93 -13.71 -4.77 7.61
CA PRO A 93 -12.98 -3.57 7.23
C PRO A 93 -11.52 -3.59 7.71
N ILE A 94 -11.22 -4.27 8.82
CA ILE A 94 -9.85 -4.40 9.31
C ILE A 94 -9.05 -5.35 8.43
N SER A 95 -9.57 -6.54 8.16
CA SER A 95 -8.91 -7.53 7.30
C SER A 95 -8.68 -6.98 5.88
N ALA A 96 -9.65 -6.28 5.32
CA ALA A 96 -9.50 -5.64 4.01
C ALA A 96 -8.34 -4.61 4.00
N ARG A 97 -8.15 -3.83 5.08
CA ARG A 97 -7.02 -2.90 5.22
C ARG A 97 -5.67 -3.62 5.33
N VAL A 98 -5.62 -4.74 6.04
CA VAL A 98 -4.40 -5.57 6.12
C VAL A 98 -4.05 -6.09 4.73
N ILE A 99 -5.04 -6.61 3.99
CA ILE A 99 -4.84 -7.07 2.62
C ILE A 99 -4.35 -5.92 1.73
N GLN A 100 -4.95 -4.72 1.84
CA GLN A 100 -4.49 -3.54 1.09
C GLN A 100 -3.02 -3.23 1.37
N SER A 101 -2.62 -3.23 2.65
CA SER A 101 -1.22 -3.04 3.05
C SER A 101 -0.29 -4.11 2.47
N MET A 102 -0.68 -5.39 2.54
CA MET A 102 0.10 -6.48 1.98
C MET A 102 0.29 -6.37 0.47
N VAL A 103 -0.73 -5.91 -0.27
CA VAL A 103 -0.62 -5.70 -1.72
C VAL A 103 0.34 -4.55 -2.01
N SER A 104 0.26 -3.44 -1.27
CA SER A 104 1.21 -2.32 -1.41
C SER A 104 2.65 -2.75 -1.19
N GLN A 105 2.90 -3.52 -0.13
CA GLN A 105 4.22 -4.07 0.19
C GLN A 105 4.73 -5.02 -0.89
N ALA A 106 3.85 -5.88 -1.43
CA ALA A 106 4.21 -6.77 -2.53
C ALA A 106 4.61 -5.98 -3.80
N ILE A 107 3.92 -4.87 -4.11
CA ILE A 107 4.29 -3.99 -5.22
C ILE A 107 5.67 -3.39 -5.00
N LEU A 108 5.94 -2.86 -3.82
CA LEU A 108 7.24 -2.27 -3.47
C LEU A 108 8.36 -3.31 -3.55
N GLY A 109 8.19 -4.45 -2.89
CA GLY A 109 9.15 -5.55 -2.91
C GLY A 109 9.42 -6.08 -4.31
N TRP A 110 8.39 -6.23 -5.14
CA TRP A 110 8.55 -6.67 -6.52
C TRP A 110 9.33 -5.65 -7.37
N ARG A 111 9.06 -4.34 -7.19
CA ARG A 111 9.83 -3.28 -7.85
C ARG A 111 11.29 -3.30 -7.42
N THR A 112 11.56 -3.44 -6.12
CA THR A 112 12.92 -3.57 -5.59
C THR A 112 13.64 -4.78 -6.18
N TYR A 113 12.96 -5.94 -6.27
CA TYR A 113 13.53 -7.14 -6.88
C TYR A 113 13.90 -6.94 -8.37
N CYS A 114 13.06 -6.22 -9.12
CA CYS A 114 13.35 -5.87 -10.52
C CYS A 114 14.59 -4.95 -10.62
N VAL A 115 14.69 -3.93 -9.75
CA VAL A 115 15.84 -3.00 -9.69
C VAL A 115 17.12 -3.75 -9.31
N SER A 116 17.04 -4.75 -8.43
CA SER A 116 18.16 -5.59 -8.03
C SER A 116 18.60 -6.62 -9.07
N ARG A 117 18.22 -6.44 -10.34
CA ARG A 117 18.53 -7.32 -11.48
C ARG A 117 18.17 -8.79 -11.23
N LYS A 118 17.09 -9.05 -10.48
CA LYS A 118 16.61 -10.40 -10.14
C LYS A 118 17.62 -11.28 -9.37
N ASN A 119 18.53 -10.66 -8.61
CA ASN A 119 19.44 -11.42 -7.74
C ASN A 119 18.64 -12.27 -6.74
N SER A 120 18.79 -13.60 -6.81
CA SER A 120 18.03 -14.56 -5.99
C SER A 120 18.20 -14.33 -4.50
N THR A 121 19.38 -13.90 -4.04
CA THR A 121 19.62 -13.62 -2.62
C THR A 121 18.77 -12.44 -2.14
N VAL A 122 18.70 -11.37 -2.92
CA VAL A 122 17.84 -10.21 -2.60
C VAL A 122 16.37 -10.60 -2.65
N GLY A 123 15.99 -11.42 -3.62
CA GLY A 123 14.63 -11.98 -3.70
C GLY A 123 14.24 -12.76 -2.44
N ILE A 124 15.12 -13.62 -1.94
CA ILE A 124 14.88 -14.40 -0.71
C ILE A 124 14.76 -13.49 0.51
N VAL A 125 15.62 -12.48 0.65
CA VAL A 125 15.55 -11.49 1.75
C VAL A 125 14.26 -10.67 1.70
N LEU A 126 13.84 -10.24 0.52
CA LEU A 126 12.59 -9.50 0.33
C LEU A 126 11.36 -10.37 0.62
N LEU A 127 11.38 -11.63 0.19
CA LEU A 127 10.29 -12.56 0.44
C LEU A 127 10.19 -12.95 1.92
N SER A 128 11.32 -13.23 2.58
CA SER A 128 11.33 -13.60 3.99
C SER A 128 10.86 -12.44 4.88
N SER A 129 11.36 -11.22 4.63
CA SER A 129 10.91 -10.02 5.34
C SER A 129 9.43 -9.70 5.10
N TYR A 130 8.92 -9.94 3.88
CA TYR A 130 7.49 -9.80 3.56
C TYR A 130 6.63 -10.77 4.38
N ILE A 131 7.00 -12.06 4.42
CA ILE A 131 6.23 -13.07 5.18
C ILE A 131 6.21 -12.73 6.67
N ILE A 132 7.36 -12.33 7.23
CA ILE A 132 7.47 -11.93 8.63
C ILE A 132 6.54 -10.73 8.91
N ALA A 133 6.64 -9.66 8.10
CA ALA A 133 5.80 -8.47 8.25
C ALA A 133 4.30 -8.80 8.12
N ALA A 134 3.91 -9.66 7.17
CA ALA A 134 2.53 -10.08 6.98
C ALA A 134 2.00 -10.83 8.21
N VAL A 135 2.76 -11.78 8.77
CA VAL A 135 2.36 -12.50 10.00
C VAL A 135 2.18 -11.52 11.15
N PHE A 136 3.12 -10.59 11.35
CA PHE A 136 2.99 -9.56 12.39
C PHE A 136 1.76 -8.67 12.19
N GLN A 137 1.46 -8.27 10.95
CA GLN A 137 0.28 -7.45 10.64
C GLN A 137 -1.03 -8.19 10.93
N TRP A 138 -1.12 -9.47 10.57
CA TRP A 138 -2.30 -10.30 10.83
C TRP A 138 -2.50 -10.53 12.33
N VAL A 139 -1.44 -10.90 13.04
CA VAL A 139 -1.48 -11.10 14.50
C VAL A 139 -1.88 -9.79 15.19
N ALA A 140 -1.23 -8.66 14.86
CA ALA A 140 -1.56 -7.36 15.45
C ALA A 140 -2.99 -6.88 15.12
N SER A 141 -3.57 -7.35 14.02
CA SER A 141 -4.91 -6.94 13.58
C SER A 141 -6.04 -7.78 14.19
N ILE A 142 -5.81 -9.06 14.43
CA ILE A 142 -6.81 -9.99 14.97
C ILE A 142 -6.81 -10.02 16.51
N TYR A 143 -5.65 -9.86 17.15
CA TYR A 143 -5.56 -9.97 18.60
C TYR A 143 -6.27 -8.79 19.30
N HIS A 144 -7.25 -9.12 20.15
CA HIS A 144 -7.93 -8.22 21.12
C HIS A 144 -8.65 -7.01 20.50
N ARG A 145 -9.37 -7.22 19.40
CA ARG A 145 -10.35 -6.25 18.91
C ARG A 145 -11.77 -6.64 19.33
N ASP A 146 -12.39 -5.75 20.10
CA ASP A 146 -13.78 -5.83 20.48
C ASP A 146 -14.65 -5.01 19.51
N HIS A 147 -15.88 -5.47 19.31
CA HIS A 147 -16.89 -4.77 18.53
C HIS A 147 -17.43 -3.61 19.38
N VAL A 148 -17.41 -2.41 18.83
CA VAL A 148 -17.97 -1.21 19.47
C VAL A 148 -19.05 -0.66 18.55
N THR A 149 -20.23 -0.46 19.13
CA THR A 149 -21.38 0.15 18.45
C THR A 149 -21.58 1.53 19.05
N VAL A 150 -21.47 2.58 18.23
CA VAL A 150 -21.74 3.96 18.67
C VAL A 150 -22.74 4.60 17.72
N GLY A 151 -23.90 5.01 18.27
CA GLY A 151 -24.92 5.75 17.50
C GLY A 151 -25.48 5.00 16.28
N GLY A 152 -25.44 3.66 16.27
CA GLY A 152 -25.86 2.84 15.12
C GLY A 152 -24.76 2.53 14.10
N THR A 153 -23.57 3.11 14.26
CA THR A 153 -22.37 2.77 13.48
C THR A 153 -21.62 1.60 14.12
N CYS A 154 -21.09 0.70 13.28
CA CYS A 154 -20.35 -0.48 13.73
C CYS A 154 -18.85 -0.27 13.49
N GLY A 155 -18.06 -0.25 14.57
CA GLY A 155 -16.62 -0.11 14.52
C GLY A 155 -15.92 -1.19 15.35
N ALA A 156 -14.62 -1.35 15.09
CA ALA A 156 -13.76 -2.21 15.88
C ALA A 156 -12.81 -1.32 16.68
N ALA A 157 -12.90 -1.34 18.01
CA ALA A 157 -12.02 -0.55 18.86
C ALA A 157 -11.28 -1.43 19.87
N THR A 158 -10.08 -1.01 20.24
CA THR A 158 -9.30 -1.64 21.30
C THR A 158 -9.82 -1.12 22.64
N THR A 159 -10.35 -2.01 23.47
CA THR A 159 -11.01 -1.70 24.75
C THR A 159 -10.05 -1.58 25.93
N GLN A 160 -8.77 -1.94 25.77
CA GLN A 160 -7.77 -1.88 26.84
C GLN A 160 -6.42 -1.29 26.35
N PRO A 161 -5.92 -0.20 26.97
CA PRO A 161 -4.66 0.45 26.59
C PRO A 161 -3.40 -0.28 27.12
N THR A 162 -3.54 -1.40 27.83
CA THR A 162 -2.48 -1.99 28.66
C THR A 162 -1.79 -3.23 28.07
N HIS A 163 -2.10 -3.66 26.85
CA HIS A 163 -1.52 -4.87 26.28
C HIS A 163 -0.48 -4.61 25.18
N PHE A 164 0.59 -5.41 25.22
CA PHE A 164 1.78 -5.36 24.36
C PHE A 164 1.45 -5.39 22.85
N PHE A 165 0.34 -6.04 22.47
CA PHE A 165 -0.14 -6.14 21.08
C PHE A 165 -1.05 -4.96 20.72
N SER A 166 -0.46 -3.77 20.66
CA SER A 166 -1.17 -2.53 20.39
C SER A 166 -1.07 -2.13 18.89
N PRO A 167 -2.01 -1.34 18.34
CA PRO A 167 -2.04 -0.98 16.91
C PRO A 167 -0.73 -0.40 16.36
N TRP A 168 0.16 0.13 17.21
CA TRP A 168 1.48 0.60 16.81
C TRP A 168 2.34 -0.51 16.18
N LEU A 169 2.18 -1.78 16.58
CA LEU A 169 2.96 -2.89 16.01
C LEU A 169 2.66 -3.11 14.53
N PHE A 170 1.40 -2.91 14.10
CA PHE A 170 1.01 -2.98 12.70
C PHE A 170 1.81 -1.95 11.88
N TYR A 171 1.85 -0.71 12.37
CA TYR A 171 2.57 0.37 11.69
C TYR A 171 4.08 0.17 11.74
N LEU A 172 4.64 -0.28 12.87
CA LEU A 172 6.07 -0.54 13.00
C LEU A 172 6.52 -1.64 12.02
N ALA A 173 5.79 -2.76 11.96
CA ALA A 173 6.10 -3.85 11.04
C ALA A 173 6.03 -3.38 9.58
N ALA A 174 5.04 -2.55 9.24
CA ALA A 174 4.92 -1.96 7.92
C ALA A 174 6.10 -1.03 7.58
N MET A 175 6.43 -0.10 8.48
CA MET A 175 7.53 0.86 8.30
C MET A 175 8.88 0.15 8.18
N LEU A 176 9.13 -0.92 8.93
CA LEU A 176 10.38 -1.66 8.86
C LEU A 176 10.58 -2.33 7.49
N TYR A 177 9.52 -2.92 6.93
CA TYR A 177 9.55 -3.50 5.59
C TYR A 177 9.81 -2.43 4.53
N ASP A 178 9.07 -1.31 4.59
CA ASP A 178 9.21 -0.21 3.64
C ASP A 178 10.63 0.39 3.70
N PHE A 179 11.17 0.57 4.92
CA PHE A 179 12.54 1.04 5.10
C PHE A 179 13.59 0.09 4.52
N LEU A 180 13.42 -1.24 4.71
CA LEU A 180 14.30 -2.25 4.13
C LEU A 180 14.26 -2.21 2.59
N THR A 181 13.06 -2.20 1.99
CA THR A 181 12.92 -2.15 0.52
C THR A 181 13.50 -0.87 -0.08
N LEU A 182 13.29 0.27 0.57
CA LEU A 182 13.87 1.55 0.18
C LEU A 182 15.40 1.53 0.27
N THR A 183 15.95 1.03 1.38
CA THR A 183 17.41 0.94 1.58
C THR A 183 18.07 0.07 0.52
N ILE A 184 17.48 -1.10 0.22
CA ILE A 184 17.99 -1.99 -0.83
C ILE A 184 17.91 -1.32 -2.20
N SER A 185 16.76 -0.69 -2.52
CA SER A 185 16.57 0.00 -3.80
C SER A 185 17.59 1.13 -3.99
N MET A 186 17.78 1.93 -2.94
CA MET A 186 18.71 3.05 -2.92
C MET A 186 20.16 2.59 -3.03
N GLY A 187 20.56 1.55 -2.29
CA GLY A 187 21.91 0.99 -2.37
C GLY A 187 22.24 0.42 -3.74
N TYR A 188 21.28 -0.23 -4.41
CA TYR A 188 21.46 -0.67 -5.80
C TYR A 188 21.54 0.52 -6.75
N LEU A 189 20.68 1.53 -6.59
CA LEU A 189 20.71 2.72 -7.44
C LEU A 189 22.07 3.44 -7.34
N PHE A 190 22.58 3.71 -6.13
CA PHE A 190 23.89 4.34 -5.93
C PHE A 190 25.06 3.51 -6.39
N LYS A 191 24.94 2.17 -6.43
CA LYS A 191 26.01 1.31 -6.96
C LYS A 191 26.10 1.36 -8.50
N TYR A 192 24.99 1.62 -9.18
CA TYR A 192 24.93 1.60 -10.65
C TYR A 192 24.86 2.99 -11.30
N VAL A 193 24.50 4.04 -10.56
CA VAL A 193 24.54 5.44 -11.02
C VAL A 193 25.94 6.09 -11.12
N PRO A 194 27.03 5.66 -10.45
CA PRO A 194 28.29 6.41 -10.46
C PRO A 194 29.05 6.33 -11.80
N SER A 195 28.54 5.63 -12.81
CA SER A 195 29.14 5.58 -14.14
C SER A 195 28.57 6.61 -15.13
N CYS A 196 27.55 7.40 -14.77
CA CYS A 196 27.00 8.39 -15.71
C CYS A 196 27.73 9.74 -15.68
N GLU A 197 28.43 10.07 -14.59
CA GLU A 197 29.22 11.31 -14.48
C GLU A 197 30.54 11.21 -15.27
N ASP A 198 31.18 10.04 -15.24
CA ASP A 198 32.37 9.74 -16.05
C ASP A 198 32.07 9.71 -17.56
N VAL A 199 30.88 9.23 -17.96
CA VAL A 199 30.48 9.24 -19.38
C VAL A 199 30.15 10.66 -19.85
N SER A 200 29.58 11.52 -19.00
CA SER A 200 29.26 12.90 -19.38
C SER A 200 30.52 13.73 -19.67
N HIS A 201 31.56 13.62 -18.83
CA HIS A 201 32.85 14.28 -19.09
C HIS A 201 33.56 13.71 -20.32
N HIS A 202 33.52 12.38 -20.54
CA HIS A 202 34.18 11.75 -21.67
C HIS A 202 33.47 11.98 -23.01
N GLN A 203 32.14 12.21 -23.00
CA GLN A 203 31.35 12.59 -24.18
C GLN A 203 31.50 14.08 -24.50
N LEU A 204 31.49 14.98 -23.49
CA LEU A 204 31.73 16.41 -23.68
C LEU A 204 33.15 16.70 -24.21
N ALA A 205 34.17 15.97 -23.71
CA ALA A 205 35.54 16.08 -24.22
C ALA A 205 35.74 15.51 -25.64
N LYS A 206 34.82 14.63 -26.11
CA LYS A 206 34.81 14.15 -27.50
C LYS A 206 34.12 15.13 -28.44
N VAL A 207 33.00 15.72 -28.02
CA VAL A 207 32.28 16.73 -28.82
C VAL A 207 33.16 17.97 -29.02
N SER A 208 33.80 18.46 -27.96
CA SER A 208 34.68 19.64 -28.07
C SER A 208 35.91 19.43 -28.97
N ARG A 209 36.38 18.18 -29.12
CA ARG A 209 37.49 17.86 -30.05
C ARG A 209 37.02 17.69 -31.49
N VAL A 210 35.77 17.31 -31.75
CA VAL A 210 35.26 17.19 -33.13
C VAL A 210 35.03 18.57 -33.74
N ASP A 211 34.64 19.55 -32.95
CA ASP A 211 34.45 20.93 -33.44
C ASP A 211 35.77 21.61 -33.86
N GLU A 212 36.91 21.23 -33.26
CA GLU A 212 38.22 21.81 -33.59
C GLU A 212 38.79 21.32 -34.94
N TYR A 213 38.34 20.16 -35.45
CA TYR A 213 38.74 19.64 -36.78
C TYR A 213 37.80 20.04 -37.92
N ALA A 214 36.67 20.67 -37.62
CA ALA A 214 35.68 21.07 -38.64
C ALA A 214 35.87 22.50 -39.16
N VAL A 215 36.89 23.23 -38.68
CA VAL A 215 37.16 24.64 -39.02
C VAL A 215 38.54 24.84 -39.69
N GLY A 216 39.18 23.75 -40.14
CA GLY A 216 40.44 23.78 -40.89
C GLY A 216 40.26 23.70 -42.40
#